data_AF-A0A0B5EP14-F1
#
_entry.id   AF-A0A0B5EP14-F1
#
_cell.length_a   1.000
_cell.length_b   1.000
_cell.length_c   1.000
_cell.angle_alpha   90.00
_cell.angle_beta   90.00
_cell.angle_gamma   90.00
#
_symmetry.space_group_name_H-M   'P 1'
#
loop_
_entity.id
_entity.type
_entity.pdbx_description
1 polymer ?
#
loop_
_entity_poly.entity_id
_entity_poly.type
_entity_poly.pdbx_seq_one_letter_code
_entity_poly.pdbx_strand_id
1 'polypeptide(L)'
;MSKPSARIRLADAAFALFDERGYEQTTVDDIAERAGVGRTTFFRHYRSKEAVVFPDHDRLLDLIRDRLATSARSTALVAVSDAVRLVLLHYLDEGDLARRRYALTSKVATLRDRETAGVARYQRLLREFIAAWMGDPTTAASLRAELMAASVVAAHNHVLRRWLRGESADPVAEVDEAMGEVLALFPAPSAPARAQTGGTTVVAFRSGRDLDALLPSLRRLIEGSPGS
;
A
#
# COMPACT_ATOMS: atom_id res chain seq x y z
N MET A 1 -16.61 -30.44 -2.54
CA MET A 1 -15.86 -29.17 -2.72
C MET A 1 -16.12 -28.65 -4.12
N SER A 2 -16.45 -27.37 -4.29
CA SER A 2 -16.69 -26.78 -5.61
C SER A 2 -15.37 -26.70 -6.40
N LYS A 3 -15.42 -26.90 -7.72
CA LYS A 3 -14.23 -26.81 -8.59
C LYS A 3 -13.67 -25.37 -8.51
N PRO A 4 -12.35 -25.17 -8.35
CA PRO A 4 -11.75 -23.84 -8.34
C PRO A 4 -12.17 -23.04 -9.57
N SER A 5 -12.33 -21.72 -9.43
CA SER A 5 -12.73 -20.86 -10.53
C SER A 5 -11.75 -21.00 -11.71
N ALA A 6 -12.23 -20.78 -12.94
CA ALA A 6 -11.35 -20.85 -14.12
C ALA A 6 -10.13 -19.93 -14.00
N ARG A 7 -10.31 -18.77 -13.35
CA ARG A 7 -9.23 -17.82 -13.08
C ARG A 7 -8.14 -18.41 -12.18
N ILE A 8 -8.52 -19.05 -11.07
CA ILE A 8 -7.56 -19.70 -10.16
C ILE A 8 -6.81 -20.84 -10.89
N ARG A 9 -7.53 -21.70 -11.62
CA ARG A 9 -6.89 -22.80 -12.37
C ARG A 9 -5.89 -22.32 -13.41
N LEU A 10 -6.19 -21.21 -14.09
CA LEU A 10 -5.29 -20.58 -15.05
C LEU A 10 -4.02 -20.05 -14.40
N ALA A 11 -4.14 -19.38 -13.24
CA ALA A 11 -2.98 -18.90 -12.49
C ALA A 11 -2.10 -20.06 -12.00
N ASP A 12 -2.69 -21.10 -11.41
CA ASP A 12 -1.94 -22.26 -10.93
C ASP A 12 -1.24 -23.00 -12.08
N ALA A 13 -1.93 -23.20 -13.21
CA ALA A 13 -1.34 -23.80 -14.41
C ALA A 13 -0.16 -22.97 -14.94
N ALA A 14 -0.29 -21.64 -14.96
CA ALA A 14 0.77 -20.75 -15.42
C ALA A 14 2.01 -20.85 -14.53
N PHE A 15 1.86 -20.73 -13.21
CA PHE A 15 2.99 -20.81 -12.30
C PHE A 15 3.65 -22.19 -12.31
N ALA A 16 2.88 -23.29 -12.40
CA ALA A 16 3.45 -24.63 -12.56
C ALA A 16 4.30 -24.74 -13.84
N LEU A 17 3.80 -24.25 -14.97
CA LEU A 17 4.55 -24.25 -16.24
C LEU A 17 5.78 -23.33 -16.18
N PHE A 18 5.69 -22.19 -15.50
CA PHE A 18 6.84 -21.30 -15.30
C PHE A 18 7.94 -21.98 -14.48
N ASP A 19 7.57 -22.78 -13.48
CA ASP A 19 8.51 -23.55 -12.66
C ASP A 19 9.09 -24.75 -13.43
N GLU A 20 8.27 -25.44 -14.25
CA GLU A 20 8.66 -26.63 -15.02
C GLU A 20 9.66 -26.32 -16.16
N ARG A 21 9.43 -25.25 -16.92
CA ARG A 21 10.19 -24.95 -18.17
C ARG A 21 10.59 -23.49 -18.36
N GLY A 22 10.24 -22.62 -17.41
CA GLY A 22 10.53 -21.19 -17.47
C GLY A 22 9.42 -20.35 -18.10
N TYR A 23 9.44 -19.06 -17.74
CA TYR A 23 8.48 -18.07 -18.21
C TYR A 23 8.48 -17.90 -19.73
N GLU A 24 9.66 -17.78 -20.35
CA GLU A 24 9.79 -17.48 -21.78
C GLU A 24 9.30 -18.63 -22.66
N GLN A 25 9.56 -19.87 -22.26
CA GLN A 25 9.15 -21.07 -23.00
C GLN A 25 7.67 -21.42 -22.83
N THR A 26 6.96 -20.71 -21.95
CA THR A 26 5.54 -20.95 -21.68
C THR A 26 4.65 -20.06 -22.53
N THR A 27 3.71 -20.66 -23.27
CA THR A 27 2.70 -19.94 -24.07
C THR A 27 1.34 -19.89 -23.38
N VAL A 28 0.47 -19.01 -23.86
CA VAL A 28 -0.94 -18.92 -23.41
C VAL A 28 -1.71 -20.22 -23.71
N ASP A 29 -1.40 -20.90 -24.81
CA ASP A 29 -2.09 -22.13 -25.20
C ASP A 29 -1.77 -23.27 -24.24
N ASP A 30 -0.50 -23.42 -23.87
CA ASP A 30 -0.10 -24.42 -22.88
C ASP A 30 -0.80 -24.20 -21.52
N ILE A 31 -0.90 -22.92 -21.10
CA ILE A 31 -1.57 -22.56 -19.85
C ILE A 31 -3.05 -22.93 -19.91
N ALA A 32 -3.71 -22.57 -21.01
CA ALA A 32 -5.13 -22.85 -21.21
C ALA A 32 -5.39 -24.38 -21.23
N GLU A 33 -4.58 -25.12 -21.99
CA GLU A 33 -4.62 -26.58 -22.07
C GLU A 33 -4.44 -27.21 -20.68
N ARG A 34 -3.38 -26.83 -19.96
CA ARG A 34 -3.10 -27.34 -18.60
C ARG A 34 -4.22 -27.02 -17.61
N ALA A 35 -4.85 -25.85 -17.72
CA ALA A 35 -5.97 -25.46 -16.87
C ALA A 35 -7.32 -26.11 -17.27
N GLY A 36 -7.35 -26.87 -18.37
CA GLY A 36 -8.54 -27.51 -18.92
C GLY A 36 -9.57 -26.49 -19.41
N VAL A 37 -9.12 -25.40 -20.02
CA VAL A 37 -9.98 -24.36 -20.61
C VAL A 37 -9.50 -23.97 -22.00
N GLY A 38 -10.37 -23.39 -22.82
CA GLY A 38 -9.96 -22.88 -24.14
C GLY A 38 -9.23 -21.53 -24.05
N ARG A 39 -8.43 -21.21 -25.08
CA ARG A 39 -7.74 -19.92 -25.26
C ARG A 39 -8.66 -18.70 -25.08
N THR A 40 -9.87 -18.74 -25.62
CA THR A 40 -10.86 -17.65 -25.44
C THR A 40 -11.24 -17.45 -23.97
N THR A 41 -11.28 -18.53 -23.16
CA THR A 41 -11.52 -18.41 -21.72
C THR A 41 -10.32 -17.80 -20.99
N PHE A 42 -9.08 -18.09 -21.42
CA PHE A 42 -7.90 -17.39 -20.92
C PHE A 42 -8.04 -15.88 -21.10
N PHE A 43 -8.31 -15.42 -22.33
CA PHE A 43 -8.39 -14.00 -22.65
C PHE A 43 -9.58 -13.27 -22.01
N ARG A 44 -10.62 -14.01 -21.59
CA ARG A 44 -11.70 -13.46 -20.77
C ARG A 44 -11.22 -13.04 -19.37
N HIS A 45 -10.19 -13.71 -18.83
CA HIS A 45 -9.65 -13.41 -17.49
C HIS A 45 -8.38 -12.57 -17.53
N TYR A 46 -7.52 -12.78 -18.53
CA TYR A 46 -6.19 -12.19 -18.60
C TYR A 46 -5.89 -11.66 -20.01
N ARG A 47 -5.46 -10.40 -20.10
CA ARG A 47 -5.16 -9.76 -21.39
C ARG A 47 -3.87 -10.26 -22.04
N SER A 48 -2.97 -10.86 -21.26
CA SER A 48 -1.70 -11.41 -21.73
C SER A 48 -1.15 -12.46 -20.75
N LYS A 49 -0.03 -13.10 -21.10
CA LYS A 49 0.71 -14.01 -20.19
C LYS A 49 1.19 -13.27 -18.94
N GLU A 50 1.71 -12.05 -19.11
CA GLU A 50 2.18 -11.17 -18.03
C GLU A 50 1.03 -10.84 -17.06
N ALA A 51 -0.19 -10.64 -17.58
CA ALA A 51 -1.36 -10.31 -16.76
C ALA A 51 -1.75 -11.43 -15.78
N VAL A 52 -1.32 -12.68 -16.05
CA VAL A 52 -1.52 -13.81 -15.12
C VAL A 52 -0.61 -13.67 -13.89
N VAL A 53 0.58 -13.09 -14.07
CA VAL A 53 1.54 -12.85 -12.97
C VAL A 53 1.08 -11.71 -12.08
N PHE A 54 0.46 -10.67 -12.66
CA PHE A 54 0.00 -9.47 -11.95
C PHE A 54 -1.53 -9.33 -12.01
N PRO A 55 -2.30 -10.29 -11.47
CA PRO A 55 -3.75 -10.17 -11.44
C PRO A 55 -4.14 -8.97 -10.56
N ASP A 56 -5.14 -8.21 -11.01
CA ASP A 56 -5.79 -7.18 -10.20
C ASP A 56 -4.94 -5.97 -9.74
N HIS A 57 -3.67 -5.82 -10.14
CA HIS A 57 -2.87 -4.63 -9.79
C HIS A 57 -3.51 -3.32 -10.27
N ASP A 58 -4.17 -3.32 -11.44
CA ASP A 58 -4.92 -2.14 -11.89
C ASP A 58 -6.13 -1.85 -11.00
N ARG A 59 -6.85 -2.89 -10.57
CA ARG A 59 -8.00 -2.77 -9.66
C ARG A 59 -7.55 -2.31 -8.27
N LEU A 60 -6.39 -2.74 -7.81
CA LEU A 60 -5.81 -2.29 -6.55
C LEU A 60 -5.53 -0.79 -6.57
N LEU A 61 -5.00 -0.26 -7.68
CA LEU A 61 -4.81 1.18 -7.86
C LEU A 61 -6.13 1.96 -7.79
N ASP A 62 -7.22 1.41 -8.32
CA ASP A 62 -8.54 2.02 -8.21
C ASP A 62 -9.05 2.02 -6.76
N LEU A 63 -8.88 0.91 -6.03
CA LEU A 63 -9.23 0.84 -4.60
C LEU A 63 -8.45 1.85 -3.75
N ILE A 64 -7.16 2.04 -4.03
CA ILE A 64 -6.36 3.08 -3.39
C ILE A 64 -6.92 4.45 -3.72
N ARG A 65 -7.22 4.73 -4.99
CA ARG A 65 -7.77 6.01 -5.42
C ARG A 65 -9.09 6.32 -4.71
N ASP A 66 -9.98 5.35 -4.62
CA ASP A 66 -11.27 5.48 -3.92
C ASP A 66 -11.07 5.72 -2.41
N ARG A 67 -10.14 4.99 -1.78
CA ARG A 67 -9.81 5.20 -0.37
C ARG A 67 -9.27 6.61 -0.11
N LEU A 68 -8.44 7.13 -1.00
CA LEU A 68 -7.88 8.49 -0.88
C LEU A 68 -8.95 9.55 -1.13
N ALA A 69 -9.78 9.38 -2.15
CA ALA A 69 -10.83 10.32 -2.54
C ALA A 69 -11.93 10.50 -1.48
N THR A 70 -12.16 9.50 -0.63
CA THR A 70 -13.15 9.56 0.46
C THR A 70 -12.64 10.27 1.72
N SER A 71 -11.38 10.72 1.74
CA SER A 71 -10.78 11.35 2.91
C SER A 71 -11.13 12.85 3.00
N ALA A 72 -11.35 13.32 4.23
CA ALA A 72 -11.34 14.75 4.53
C ALA A 72 -9.90 15.23 4.75
N ARG A 73 -9.67 16.55 4.64
CA ARG A 73 -8.33 17.15 4.82
C ARG A 73 -7.67 16.79 6.16
N SER A 74 -8.45 16.70 7.24
CA SER A 74 -7.98 16.30 8.58
C SER A 74 -7.58 14.82 8.68
N THR A 75 -8.05 13.98 7.75
CA THR A 75 -7.84 12.53 7.75
C THR A 75 -6.95 12.04 6.61
N ALA A 76 -6.36 12.95 5.83
CA ALA A 76 -5.61 12.59 4.62
C ALA A 76 -4.42 11.65 4.90
N LEU A 77 -3.67 11.89 5.98
CA LEU A 77 -2.54 11.03 6.34
C LEU A 77 -2.98 9.65 6.87
N VAL A 78 -4.16 9.58 7.52
CA VAL A 78 -4.79 8.31 7.88
C VAL A 78 -5.20 7.56 6.62
N ALA A 79 -5.77 8.26 5.62
CA ALA A 79 -6.13 7.65 4.35
C ALA A 79 -4.92 7.11 3.57
N VAL A 80 -3.78 7.80 3.62
CA VAL A 80 -2.51 7.29 3.06
C VAL A 80 -2.08 6.00 3.79
N SER A 81 -2.14 5.98 5.12
CA SER A 81 -1.79 4.79 5.91
C SER A 81 -2.72 3.61 5.59
N ASP A 82 -4.03 3.86 5.50
CA ASP A 82 -5.01 2.84 5.13
C ASP A 82 -4.80 2.34 3.69
N ALA A 83 -4.48 3.23 2.75
CA ALA A 83 -4.19 2.85 1.37
C ALA A 83 -2.99 1.91 1.28
N VAL A 84 -1.94 2.16 2.06
CA VAL A 84 -0.75 1.28 2.15
C VAL A 84 -1.11 -0.07 2.78
N ARG A 85 -1.95 -0.05 3.83
CA ARG A 85 -2.44 -1.28 4.46
C ARG A 85 -3.26 -2.12 3.49
N LEU A 86 -4.13 -1.51 2.68
CA LEU A 86 -4.90 -2.21 1.65
C LEU A 86 -4.00 -2.94 0.65
N VAL A 87 -2.90 -2.30 0.23
CA VAL A 87 -1.91 -2.96 -0.64
C VAL A 87 -1.30 -4.14 0.08
N LEU A 88 -0.84 -3.98 1.32
CA LEU A 88 -0.23 -5.09 2.06
C LEU A 88 -1.21 -6.26 2.22
N LEU A 89 -2.44 -5.99 2.67
CA LEU A 89 -3.48 -6.99 2.87
C LEU A 89 -3.80 -7.75 1.58
N HIS A 90 -3.75 -7.10 0.41
CA HIS A 90 -3.90 -7.78 -0.87
C HIS A 90 -2.80 -8.82 -1.12
N TYR A 91 -1.54 -8.49 -0.85
CA TYR A 91 -0.44 -9.47 -0.98
C TYR A 91 -0.56 -10.60 0.05
N LEU A 92 -1.02 -10.29 1.27
CA LEU A 92 -1.24 -11.28 2.31
C LEU A 92 -2.35 -12.27 1.95
N ASP A 93 -3.45 -11.78 1.39
CA ASP A 93 -4.58 -12.60 0.89
C ASP A 93 -4.16 -13.51 -0.27
N GLU A 94 -3.29 -13.03 -1.16
CA GLU A 94 -2.70 -13.84 -2.23
C GLU A 94 -1.73 -14.93 -1.72
N GLY A 95 -1.12 -14.72 -0.55
CA GLY A 95 -0.25 -15.70 0.12
C GLY A 95 0.88 -16.23 -0.77
N ASP A 96 0.85 -17.53 -1.07
CA ASP A 96 1.89 -18.19 -1.85
C ASP A 96 1.96 -17.73 -3.31
N LEU A 97 0.85 -17.21 -3.87
CA LEU A 97 0.87 -16.61 -5.20
C LEU A 97 1.79 -15.37 -5.22
N ALA A 98 1.69 -14.53 -4.19
CA ALA A 98 2.56 -13.36 -4.05
C ALA A 98 4.04 -13.75 -3.90
N ARG A 99 4.34 -14.83 -3.15
CA ARG A 99 5.71 -15.37 -3.03
C ARG A 99 6.24 -15.92 -4.35
N ARG A 100 5.43 -16.70 -5.08
CA ARG A 100 5.80 -17.23 -6.41
C ARG A 100 6.06 -16.08 -7.40
N ARG A 101 5.21 -15.05 -7.39
CA ARG A 101 5.42 -13.83 -8.18
C ARG A 101 6.74 -13.14 -7.84
N TYR A 102 7.04 -12.95 -6.56
CA TYR A 102 8.29 -12.33 -6.10
C TYR A 102 9.53 -13.13 -6.54
N ALA A 103 9.48 -14.45 -6.42
CA ALA A 103 10.55 -15.32 -6.90
C ALA A 103 10.73 -15.20 -8.42
N LEU A 104 9.63 -15.08 -9.17
CA LEU A 104 9.67 -14.95 -10.63
C LEU A 104 10.24 -13.59 -11.08
N THR A 105 9.83 -12.47 -10.47
CA THR A 105 10.36 -11.13 -10.81
C THR A 105 11.84 -10.98 -10.45
N SER A 106 12.34 -11.76 -9.49
CA SER A 106 13.78 -11.82 -9.21
C SER A 106 14.59 -12.43 -10.37
N LYS A 107 14.00 -13.31 -11.18
CA LYS A 107 14.68 -14.04 -12.27
C LYS A 107 14.41 -13.47 -13.66
N VAL A 108 13.22 -12.93 -13.89
CA VAL A 108 12.75 -12.50 -15.23
C VAL A 108 12.74 -10.97 -15.32
N ALA A 109 13.62 -10.41 -16.17
CA ALA A 109 13.82 -8.97 -16.29
C ALA A 109 12.56 -8.21 -16.71
N THR A 110 11.84 -8.70 -17.72
CA THR A 110 10.61 -8.07 -18.22
C THR A 110 9.51 -7.97 -17.16
N LEU A 111 9.40 -8.97 -16.29
CA LEU A 111 8.46 -8.96 -15.16
C LEU A 111 8.92 -8.00 -14.05
N ARG A 112 10.24 -7.91 -13.80
CA ARG A 112 10.82 -6.94 -12.86
C ARG A 112 10.58 -5.49 -13.30
N ASP A 113 10.74 -5.21 -14.60
CA ASP A 113 10.47 -3.89 -15.17
C ASP A 113 8.99 -3.54 -15.04
N ARG A 114 8.10 -4.52 -15.27
CA ARG A 114 6.66 -4.36 -15.10
C ARG A 114 6.25 -4.08 -13.65
N GLU A 115 6.88 -4.77 -12.69
CA GLU A 115 6.71 -4.53 -11.25
C GLU A 115 7.17 -3.11 -10.88
N THR A 116 8.37 -2.72 -11.34
CA THR A 116 8.93 -1.37 -11.14
C THR A 116 8.01 -0.28 -11.68
N ALA A 117 7.47 -0.46 -12.88
CA ALA A 117 6.49 0.46 -13.46
C ALA A 117 5.19 0.53 -12.63
N GLY A 118 4.77 -0.58 -12.02
CA GLY A 118 3.63 -0.65 -11.10
C GLY A 118 3.87 0.16 -9.82
N VAL A 119 5.02 -0.04 -9.17
CA VAL A 119 5.44 0.73 -7.99
C VAL A 119 5.50 2.23 -8.30
N ALA A 120 6.05 2.60 -9.47
CA ALA A 120 6.11 3.98 -9.90
C ALA A 120 4.71 4.61 -10.10
N ARG A 121 3.72 3.85 -10.63
CA ARG A 121 2.33 4.32 -10.73
C ARG A 121 1.72 4.59 -9.35
N TYR A 122 1.98 3.71 -8.39
CA TYR A 122 1.50 3.85 -7.02
C TYR A 122 2.10 5.08 -6.33
N GLN A 123 3.42 5.28 -6.43
CA GLN A 123 4.09 6.46 -5.88
C GLN A 123 3.52 7.76 -6.46
N ARG A 124 3.30 7.80 -7.78
CA ARG A 124 2.70 8.98 -8.44
C ARG A 124 1.31 9.31 -7.89
N LEU A 125 0.47 8.29 -7.70
CA LEU A 125 -0.87 8.45 -7.14
C LEU A 125 -0.83 9.05 -5.72
N LEU A 126 0.04 8.51 -4.85
CA LEU A 126 0.22 9.03 -3.49
C LEU A 126 0.75 10.47 -3.49
N ARG A 127 1.75 10.76 -4.33
CA ARG A 127 2.30 12.11 -4.48
C ARG A 127 1.25 13.11 -4.93
N GLU A 128 0.47 12.79 -5.96
CA GLU A 128 -0.60 13.66 -6.47
C GLU A 128 -1.62 13.96 -5.39
N PHE A 129 -2.02 12.96 -4.61
CA PHE A 129 -2.91 13.13 -3.47
C PHE A 129 -2.31 14.04 -2.38
N ILE A 130 -1.05 13.79 -1.99
CA ILE A 130 -0.36 14.57 -0.94
C ILE A 130 -0.15 16.03 -1.39
N ALA A 131 0.21 16.26 -2.64
CA ALA A 131 0.36 17.59 -3.22
C ALA A 131 -0.97 18.37 -3.17
N ALA A 132 -2.07 17.73 -3.57
CA ALA A 132 -3.41 18.33 -3.50
C ALA A 132 -3.84 18.62 -2.05
N TRP A 133 -3.52 17.73 -1.11
CA TRP A 133 -3.82 17.91 0.32
C TRP A 133 -3.07 19.12 0.94
N MET A 134 -1.80 19.31 0.55
CA MET A 134 -1.03 20.48 0.99
C MET A 134 -1.63 21.77 0.42
N GLY A 135 -2.05 21.76 -0.84
CA GLY A 135 -2.70 22.92 -1.48
C GLY A 135 -1.75 24.11 -1.69
N ASP A 136 -0.45 23.88 -1.62
CA ASP A 136 0.61 24.87 -1.81
C ASP A 136 1.32 24.59 -3.15
N PRO A 137 1.28 25.52 -4.13
CA PRO A 137 1.90 25.34 -5.44
C PRO A 137 3.41 25.59 -5.45
N THR A 138 4.06 25.82 -4.30
CA THR A 138 5.51 26.06 -4.25
C THR A 138 6.32 24.82 -4.62
N THR A 139 7.51 25.04 -5.20
CA THR A 139 8.47 23.95 -5.48
C THR A 139 8.87 23.18 -4.22
N ALA A 140 8.94 23.87 -3.07
CA ALA A 140 9.24 23.25 -1.79
C ALA A 140 8.13 22.28 -1.33
N ALA A 141 6.86 22.67 -1.47
CA ALA A 141 5.73 21.78 -1.20
C ALA A 141 5.70 20.59 -2.17
N SER A 142 5.97 20.82 -3.46
CA SER A 142 6.07 19.74 -4.45
C SER A 142 7.16 18.71 -4.09
N LEU A 143 8.37 19.17 -3.73
CA LEU A 143 9.45 18.30 -3.26
C LEU A 143 9.03 17.55 -1.99
N ARG A 144 8.36 18.22 -1.04
CA ARG A 144 7.84 17.58 0.17
C ARG A 144 6.85 16.47 -0.15
N ALA A 145 5.95 16.67 -1.13
CA ALA A 145 5.01 15.65 -1.59
C ALA A 145 5.73 14.42 -2.14
N GLU A 146 6.76 14.64 -2.97
CA GLU A 146 7.58 13.58 -3.55
C GLU A 146 8.32 12.79 -2.47
N LEU A 147 8.96 13.48 -1.51
CA LEU A 147 9.67 12.85 -0.40
C LEU A 147 8.72 12.04 0.51
N MET A 148 7.54 12.58 0.80
CA MET A 148 6.51 11.87 1.58
C MET A 148 6.06 10.60 0.86
N ALA A 149 5.67 10.71 -0.41
CA ALA A 149 5.20 9.56 -1.19
C ALA A 149 6.30 8.49 -1.35
N ALA A 150 7.53 8.89 -1.64
CA ALA A 150 8.67 7.97 -1.74
C ALA A 150 8.92 7.25 -0.41
N SER A 151 8.84 7.96 0.72
CA SER A 151 9.04 7.37 2.07
C SER A 151 7.95 6.35 2.41
N VAL A 152 6.69 6.66 2.08
CA VAL A 152 5.56 5.73 2.23
C VAL A 152 5.78 4.45 1.42
N VAL A 153 6.18 4.58 0.16
CA VAL A 153 6.44 3.43 -0.71
C VAL A 153 7.64 2.61 -0.23
N ALA A 154 8.69 3.27 0.26
CA ALA A 154 9.87 2.61 0.83
C ALA A 154 9.52 1.81 2.09
N ALA A 155 8.75 2.40 3.01
CA ALA A 155 8.26 1.74 4.23
C ALA A 155 7.43 0.50 3.89
N HIS A 156 6.46 0.64 2.98
CA HIS A 156 5.64 -0.47 2.51
C HIS A 156 6.49 -1.60 1.90
N ASN A 157 7.38 -1.27 0.96
CA ASN A 157 8.21 -2.26 0.27
C ASN A 157 9.17 -2.98 1.22
N HIS A 158 9.68 -2.28 2.24
CA HIS A 158 10.53 -2.88 3.25
C HIS A 158 9.78 -4.02 3.97
N VAL A 159 8.60 -3.72 4.51
CA VAL A 159 7.77 -4.70 5.24
C VAL A 159 7.29 -5.82 4.32
N LEU A 160 6.77 -5.49 3.14
CA LEU A 160 6.30 -6.47 2.18
C LEU A 160 7.42 -7.46 1.78
N ARG A 161 8.63 -6.96 1.48
CA ARG A 161 9.76 -7.83 1.10
C ARG A 161 10.27 -8.70 2.25
N ARG A 162 10.18 -8.23 3.50
CA ARG A 162 10.47 -9.07 4.67
C ARG A 162 9.47 -10.22 4.74
N TRP A 163 8.18 -9.94 4.63
CA TRP A 163 7.15 -10.99 4.60
C TRP A 163 7.29 -11.97 3.43
N LEU A 164 7.58 -11.47 2.22
CA LEU A 164 7.80 -12.32 1.04
C LEU A 164 8.99 -13.27 1.22
N ARG A 165 9.99 -12.89 2.03
CA ARG A 165 11.15 -13.72 2.39
C ARG A 165 10.94 -14.59 3.64
N GLY A 166 9.76 -14.53 4.27
CA GLY A 166 9.46 -15.26 5.51
C GLY A 166 10.14 -14.69 6.75
N GLU A 167 10.58 -13.43 6.71
CA GLU A 167 11.32 -12.76 7.80
C GLU A 167 10.42 -11.92 8.72
N SER A 168 9.11 -11.91 8.47
CA SER A 168 8.11 -11.14 9.21
C SER A 168 7.02 -12.06 9.75
N ALA A 169 6.79 -11.99 11.07
CA ALA A 169 5.74 -12.72 11.77
C ALA A 169 4.42 -11.94 11.81
N ASP A 170 4.49 -10.61 11.85
CA ASP A 170 3.32 -9.72 11.84
C ASP A 170 3.56 -8.52 10.91
N PRO A 171 3.39 -8.70 9.59
CA PRO A 171 3.61 -7.63 8.63
C PRO A 171 2.61 -6.48 8.79
N VAL A 172 1.45 -6.73 9.41
CA VAL A 172 0.42 -5.70 9.61
C VAL A 172 0.85 -4.75 10.73
N ALA A 173 1.38 -5.27 11.84
CA ALA A 173 1.99 -4.43 12.87
C ALA A 173 3.24 -3.71 12.35
N GLU A 174 4.12 -4.42 11.62
CA GLU A 174 5.36 -3.83 11.07
C GLU A 174 5.07 -2.66 10.11
N VAL A 175 4.02 -2.74 9.28
CA VAL A 175 3.65 -1.62 8.38
C VAL A 175 3.08 -0.43 9.16
N ASP A 176 2.36 -0.68 10.25
CA ASP A 176 1.82 0.40 11.09
C ASP A 176 2.93 1.15 11.81
N GLU A 177 3.93 0.42 12.33
CA GLU A 177 5.14 1.01 12.91
C GLU A 177 5.92 1.82 11.86
N ALA A 178 6.15 1.24 10.68
CA ALA A 178 6.87 1.92 9.60
C ALA A 178 6.14 3.18 9.13
N MET A 179 4.81 3.18 9.08
CA MET A 179 4.02 4.38 8.78
C MET A 179 4.09 5.41 9.89
N GLY A 180 4.16 4.99 11.16
CA GLY A 180 4.42 5.88 12.29
C GLY A 180 5.74 6.66 12.14
N GLU A 181 6.82 5.97 11.74
CA GLU A 181 8.13 6.58 11.44
C GLU A 181 8.04 7.58 10.28
N VAL A 182 7.36 7.21 9.19
CA VAL A 182 7.16 8.12 8.05
C VAL A 182 6.40 9.38 8.48
N LEU A 183 5.34 9.25 9.28
CA LEU A 183 4.57 10.41 9.76
C LEU A 183 5.39 11.31 10.69
N ALA A 184 6.31 10.75 11.49
CA ALA A 184 7.20 11.52 12.34
C ALA A 184 8.22 12.36 11.53
N LEU A 185 8.66 11.88 10.36
CA LEU A 185 9.53 12.64 9.44
C LEU A 185 8.81 13.84 8.79
N PHE A 186 7.49 13.76 8.66
CA PHE A 186 6.69 14.76 7.96
C PHE A 186 5.52 15.26 8.82
N PRO A 187 5.80 16.05 9.88
CA PRO A 187 4.74 16.69 10.63
C PRO A 187 3.84 17.47 9.69
N ALA A 188 2.53 17.40 9.96
CA ALA A 188 1.51 18.04 9.14
C ALA A 188 1.86 19.53 8.97
N PRO A 189 1.58 20.12 7.79
CA PRO A 189 1.80 21.55 7.60
C PRO A 189 1.05 22.30 8.70
N SER A 190 1.80 23.06 9.50
CA SER A 190 1.22 23.96 10.48
C SER A 190 0.19 24.81 9.76
N ALA A 191 -1.08 24.74 10.20
CA ALA A 191 -2.06 25.70 9.71
C ALA A 191 -1.45 27.10 9.86
N PRO A 192 -1.59 28.00 8.87
CA PRO A 192 -1.13 29.37 9.03
C PRO A 192 -1.72 29.87 10.34
N ALA A 193 -0.88 30.46 11.19
CA ALA A 193 -1.27 30.99 12.48
C ALA A 193 -2.40 31.99 12.27
N ARG A 194 -3.65 31.52 12.27
CA ARG A 194 -4.80 32.36 12.54
C ARG A 194 -4.53 32.87 13.94
N ALA A 195 -4.34 34.18 14.06
CA ALA A 195 -4.23 34.88 15.32
C ALA A 195 -5.21 34.25 16.31
N GLN A 196 -4.68 33.49 17.26
CA GLN A 196 -5.48 32.75 18.22
C GLN A 196 -6.11 33.79 19.14
N THR A 197 -7.39 34.05 18.92
CA THR A 197 -8.29 34.49 19.97
C THR A 197 -9.33 33.38 20.12
N GLY A 198 -9.02 32.41 20.99
CA GLY A 198 -10.00 31.45 21.54
C GLY A 198 -10.27 30.14 20.78
N GLY A 199 -9.23 29.37 20.39
CA GLY A 199 -9.41 28.06 19.72
C GLY A 199 -9.09 26.86 20.60
N THR A 200 -9.90 25.79 20.51
CA THR A 200 -9.68 24.50 21.18
C THR A 200 -8.47 23.77 20.58
N THR A 201 -7.45 23.50 21.39
CA THR A 201 -6.30 22.64 21.02
C THR A 201 -6.62 21.17 21.32
N VAL A 202 -6.56 20.31 20.30
CA VAL A 202 -6.74 18.86 20.46
C VAL A 202 -5.36 18.19 20.50
N VAL A 203 -5.05 17.50 21.61
CA VAL A 203 -3.81 16.73 21.79
C VAL A 203 -4.19 15.25 21.90
N ALA A 204 -3.63 14.40 21.03
CA ALA A 204 -3.83 12.96 21.06
C ALA A 204 -2.55 12.24 21.49
N PHE A 205 -2.66 11.35 22.47
CA PHE A 205 -1.57 10.49 22.93
C PHE A 205 -2.12 9.10 23.25
N ARG A 206 -1.30 8.06 23.11
CA ARG A 206 -1.68 6.68 23.45
C ARG A 206 -1.20 6.37 24.87
N SER A 207 -2.08 5.85 25.72
CA SER A 207 -1.75 5.43 27.09
C SER A 207 -2.38 4.07 27.42
N GLY A 208 -1.69 3.26 28.20
CA GLY A 208 -2.25 2.02 28.77
C GLY A 208 -3.08 2.25 30.03
N ARG A 209 -3.24 3.51 30.47
CA ARG A 209 -4.07 3.90 31.62
C ARG A 209 -5.46 4.29 31.17
N ASP A 210 -6.44 3.99 32.00
CA ASP A 210 -7.84 4.39 31.78
C ASP A 210 -7.99 5.92 31.72
N LEU A 211 -8.94 6.37 30.90
CA LEU A 211 -9.18 7.78 30.61
C LEU A 211 -9.54 8.56 31.87
N ASP A 212 -10.38 7.98 32.74
CA ASP A 212 -10.84 8.60 33.98
C ASP A 212 -9.69 8.83 34.98
N ALA A 213 -8.63 8.01 34.91
CA ALA A 213 -7.43 8.18 35.71
C ALA A 213 -6.50 9.29 35.18
N LEU A 214 -6.57 9.60 33.87
CA LEU A 214 -5.68 10.56 33.21
C LEU A 214 -6.26 11.99 33.21
N LEU A 215 -7.58 12.13 33.07
CA LEU A 215 -8.26 13.42 32.95
C LEU A 215 -7.93 14.41 34.08
N PRO A 216 -7.88 14.03 35.38
CA PRO A 216 -7.56 14.98 36.45
C PRO A 216 -6.12 15.53 36.39
N SER A 217 -5.18 14.73 35.87
CA SER A 217 -3.78 15.15 35.76
C SER A 217 -3.56 16.08 34.57
N LEU A 218 -4.24 15.83 33.46
CA LEU A 218 -4.24 16.72 32.30
C LEU A 218 -4.87 18.08 32.60
N ARG A 219 -6.01 18.10 33.33
CA ARG A 219 -6.66 19.35 33.74
C ARG A 219 -5.72 20.23 34.58
N ARG A 220 -5.04 19.64 35.57
CA ARG A 220 -4.06 20.36 36.41
C ARG A 220 -2.89 20.94 35.61
N LEU A 221 -2.40 20.24 34.58
CA LEU A 221 -1.33 20.73 33.72
C LEU A 221 -1.78 21.92 32.85
N ILE A 222 -3.01 21.90 32.36
CA ILE A 222 -3.58 22.97 31.54
C ILE A 222 -3.92 24.20 32.39
N GLU A 223 -4.45 23.99 33.60
CA GLU A 223 -4.81 25.06 34.54
C GLU A 223 -3.58 25.66 35.27
N GLY A 224 -2.46 24.92 35.30
CA GLY A 224 -1.25 25.26 36.08
C GLY A 224 -0.16 26.04 35.34
N SER A 225 -0.33 26.45 34.09
CA SER A 225 0.64 27.30 33.36
C SER A 225 0.17 28.77 33.30
N PRO A 226 0.49 29.62 34.29
CA PRO A 226 0.60 31.05 34.03
C PRO A 226 1.91 31.29 33.25
N GLY A 227 1.80 32.09 32.19
CA GLY A 227 2.90 32.35 31.27
C GLY A 227 4.18 32.84 31.95
N SER A 228 5.30 32.33 31.44
CA SER A 228 6.64 32.90 31.57
C SER A 228 7.27 32.91 30.20
#